data_AF-A0A414W0G2-F1
#
_entry.id   AF-A0A414W0G2-F1
#
_cell.length_a   1.000
_cell.length_b   1.000
_cell.length_c   1.000
_cell.angle_alpha   90.00
_cell.angle_beta   90.00
_cell.angle_gamma   90.00
#
_symmetry.space_group_name_H-M   'P 1'
#
loop_
_entity.id
_entity.type
_entity.pdbx_description
1 polymer ?
#
loop_
_entity_poly.entity_id
_entity_poly.type
_entity_poly.pdbx_seq_one_letter_code
_entity_poly.pdbx_strand_id
1 'polypeptide(L)' 'MSKNSSTKPKTPTNQEVIDSYDFLSNAASTQDCTGLIPSGPVNEDELESYEAVYHYQPPQIKDTYLNDK' A
#
# COMPACT_ATOMS: atom_id res chain seq x y z
N MET A 1 4.27 -17.73 -62.76
CA MET A 1 3.45 -17.00 -61.78
C MET A 1 4.01 -17.26 -60.38
N SER A 2 4.45 -16.25 -59.64
CA SER A 2 4.75 -16.38 -58.20
C SER A 2 3.86 -15.41 -57.43
N LYS A 3 2.96 -15.93 -56.59
CA LYS A 3 2.09 -15.10 -55.74
C LYS A 3 2.85 -14.81 -54.45
N ASN A 4 3.36 -13.59 -54.31
CA ASN A 4 3.86 -13.11 -53.02
C ASN A 4 2.63 -12.77 -52.16
N SER A 5 2.31 -13.65 -51.21
CA SER A 5 1.26 -13.42 -50.22
C SER A 5 1.73 -12.35 -49.23
N SER A 6 1.40 -11.09 -49.52
CA SER A 6 1.49 -10.00 -48.56
C SER A 6 0.51 -10.28 -47.42
N THR A 7 0.98 -10.89 -46.34
CA THR A 7 0.22 -11.00 -45.10
C THR A 7 0.16 -9.62 -44.47
N LYS A 8 -0.92 -8.88 -44.75
CA LYS A 8 -1.21 -7.62 -44.07
C LYS A 8 -1.24 -7.86 -42.55
N PRO A 9 -0.70 -6.94 -41.73
CA PRO A 9 -0.87 -7.01 -40.29
C PRO A 9 -2.37 -6.98 -39.99
N LYS A 10 -2.86 -8.00 -39.27
CA LYS A 10 -4.23 -8.04 -38.79
C LYS A 10 -4.35 -7.00 -37.67
N THR A 11 -5.25 -6.04 -37.85
CA THR A 11 -5.67 -5.16 -36.76
C THR A 11 -6.32 -6.01 -35.67
N PRO A 12 -5.85 -5.91 -34.41
CA PRO A 12 -6.47 -6.64 -33.31
C PRO A 12 -7.91 -6.17 -33.13
N THR A 13 -8.77 -7.12 -32.77
CA THR A 13 -10.14 -6.87 -32.36
C THR A 13 -10.17 -6.20 -30.99
N ASN A 14 -11.30 -5.54 -30.66
CA ASN A 14 -11.46 -4.91 -29.34
C ASN A 14 -11.31 -5.94 -28.19
N GLN A 15 -11.71 -7.20 -28.41
CA GLN A 15 -11.57 -8.25 -27.40
C GLN A 15 -10.10 -8.62 -27.17
N GLU A 16 -9.31 -8.81 -28.24
CA GLU A 16 -7.88 -9.11 -28.13
C GLU A 16 -7.12 -7.99 -27.40
N VAL A 17 -7.54 -6.73 -27.58
CA VAL A 17 -6.98 -5.61 -26.83
C VAL A 17 -7.33 -5.70 -25.35
N ILE A 18 -8.59 -6.00 -25.00
CA ILE A 18 -9.03 -6.14 -23.60
C ILE A 18 -8.28 -7.28 -22.90
N ASP A 19 -8.22 -8.45 -23.55
CA ASP A 19 -7.58 -9.65 -23.00
C ASP A 19 -6.07 -9.43 -22.75
N SER A 20 -5.43 -8.55 -23.53
CA SER A 20 -4.01 -8.21 -23.34
C SER A 20 -3.70 -7.45 -22.05
N TYR A 21 -4.72 -6.88 -21.38
CA TYR A 21 -4.58 -6.13 -20.12
C TYR A 21 -5.09 -6.88 -18.89
N ASP A 22 -5.52 -8.14 -19.02
CA ASP A 22 -6.06 -8.92 -17.89
C ASP A 22 -5.01 -9.20 -16.78
N PHE A 23 -3.72 -9.13 -17.11
CA PHE A 23 -2.65 -9.26 -16.12
C PHE A 23 -2.66 -8.13 -15.06
N LEU A 24 -3.24 -6.96 -15.38
CA LEU A 24 -3.39 -5.84 -14.44
C LEU A 24 -4.48 -6.10 -13.39
N SER A 25 -5.47 -6.92 -13.72
CA SER A 25 -6.55 -7.32 -12.81
C SER A 25 -6.00 -7.95 -11.53
N ASN A 26 -4.85 -8.63 -11.62
CA ASN A 26 -4.18 -9.30 -10.51
C ASN A 26 -2.88 -8.59 -10.06
N ALA A 27 -2.53 -7.45 -10.67
CA ALA A 27 -1.33 -6.67 -10.32
C ALA A 27 -1.53 -5.78 -9.07
N ALA A 28 -2.78 -5.58 -8.66
CA ALA A 28 -3.11 -4.93 -7.39
C ALA A 28 -2.83 -5.90 -6.23
N SER A 29 -1.60 -5.88 -5.71
CA SER A 29 -1.28 -6.57 -4.45
C SER A 29 -2.01 -5.86 -3.31
N THR A 30 -2.82 -6.61 -2.56
CA THR A 30 -3.50 -6.13 -1.34
C THR A 30 -2.55 -5.95 -0.15
N GLN A 31 -1.25 -6.22 -0.33
CA GLN A 31 -0.24 -6.04 0.72
C GLN A 31 0.21 -4.59 0.75
N ASP A 32 -0.68 -3.73 1.23
CA ASP A 32 -0.34 -2.38 1.62
C ASP A 32 0.52 -2.44 2.89
N CYS A 33 1.84 -2.56 2.71
CA CYS A 33 2.81 -2.46 3.79
C CYS A 33 3.00 -0.99 4.18
N THR A 34 1.94 -0.31 4.64
CA THR A 34 2.00 1.10 5.09
C THR A 34 2.88 1.32 6.31
N GLY A 35 3.25 0.24 7.02
CA GLY A 35 3.91 0.33 8.32
C GLY A 35 3.02 0.95 9.41
N LEU A 36 1.73 1.17 9.13
CA LEU A 36 0.77 1.60 10.15
C LEU A 36 0.42 0.39 11.02
N ILE A 37 0.44 0.58 12.34
CA ILE A 37 -0.06 -0.43 13.27
C ILE A 37 -1.54 -0.65 12.91
N PRO A 38 -1.97 -1.88 12.55
CA PRO A 38 -3.30 -2.14 11.98
C PRO A 38 -4.47 -1.76 12.91
N SER A 39 -4.17 -1.59 14.20
CA SER A 39 -5.10 -1.21 15.25
C SER A 39 -4.36 -0.44 16.34
N GLY A 40 -5.10 0.37 17.10
CA GLY A 40 -4.57 0.88 18.37
C GLY A 40 -4.27 -0.28 19.34
N PRO A 41 -3.40 -0.05 20.33
CA PRO A 41 -3.14 -1.02 21.39
C PRO A 41 -4.42 -1.34 22.16
N VAL A 42 -4.61 -2.61 22.49
CA VAL A 42 -5.83 -3.15 23.11
C VAL A 42 -5.87 -2.86 24.61
N ASN A 43 -4.70 -2.70 25.24
CA ASN A 43 -4.56 -2.41 26.66
C ASN A 43 -3.27 -1.61 26.95
N GLU A 44 -3.11 -1.19 28.22
CA GLU A 44 -1.95 -0.43 28.68
C GLU A 44 -0.66 -1.25 28.66
N ASP A 45 -0.71 -2.55 28.96
CA ASP A 45 0.47 -3.43 28.93
C ASP A 45 1.09 -3.53 27.53
N GLU A 46 0.25 -3.62 26.50
CA GLU A 46 0.66 -3.65 25.09
C GLU A 46 1.26 -2.30 24.68
N LEU A 47 0.62 -1.19 25.10
CA LEU A 47 1.12 0.17 24.87
C LEU A 47 2.54 0.35 25.44
N GLU A 48 2.76 -0.10 26.68
CA GLU A 48 4.05 -0.06 27.37
C GLU A 48 5.08 -0.94 26.67
N SER A 49 4.68 -2.14 26.23
CA SER A 49 5.54 -3.05 25.48
C SER A 49 6.00 -2.44 24.15
N TYR A 50 5.16 -1.69 23.44
CA TYR A 50 5.56 -1.00 22.21
C TYR A 50 6.51 0.16 22.49
N GLU A 51 6.23 0.97 23.52
CA GLU A 51 7.07 2.12 23.91
C GLU A 51 8.47 1.67 24.36
N ALA A 52 8.57 0.51 25.02
CA ALA A 52 9.84 -0.10 25.44
C ALA A 52 10.75 -0.47 24.26
N VAL A 53 10.18 -0.81 23.10
CA VAL A 53 10.94 -1.15 21.89
C VAL A 53 11.40 0.12 21.16
N TYR A 54 10.52 1.11 21.05
CA TYR A 54 10.81 2.39 20.43
C TYR A 54 9.90 3.49 20.99
N HIS A 55 10.48 4.62 21.38
CA HIS A 55 9.71 5.75 21.90
C HIS A 55 9.02 6.49 20.74
N TYR A 56 7.73 6.22 20.55
CA TYR A 56 6.94 6.83 19.48
C TYR A 56 6.06 7.97 19.98
N GLN A 57 5.83 8.07 21.29
CA GLN A 57 5.03 9.15 21.86
C GLN A 57 5.84 10.46 21.95
N PRO A 58 5.20 11.62 21.76
CA PRO A 58 5.85 12.90 22.00
C PRO A 58 6.32 13.00 23.46
N PRO A 59 7.41 13.74 23.74
CA PRO A 59 7.89 13.94 25.11
C PRO A 59 6.78 14.47 26.01
N GLN A 60 6.54 13.78 27.12
CA GLN A 60 5.54 14.18 28.11
C GLN A 60 6.03 15.42 28.86
N ILE A 61 5.52 16.59 28.49
CA ILE A 61 5.77 17.84 29.22
C ILE A 61 4.87 17.80 30.45
N LYS A 62 5.47 17.74 31.64
CA LYS A 62 4.72 17.95 32.88
C LYS A 62 4.28 19.41 32.89
N ASP A 63 3.01 19.68 33.20
CA ASP A 63 2.47 21.03 33.42
C ASP A 63 3.08 21.66 34.70
N THR A 64 4.39 21.81 34.76
CA THR A 64 5.09 22.49 35.85
C THR A 64 5.07 24.00 35.70
N TYR A 65 4.41 24.54 34.67
CA TYR A 65 4.37 25.97 34.35
C TYR A 65 2.95 26.54 34.36
N LEU A 66 2.15 26.23 35.37
CA LEU A 66 0.95 27.00 35.67
C LEU A 66 0.58 26.83 37.14
N ASN A 67 1.37 27.40 38.06
CA ASN A 67 0.94 27.74 39.44
C ASN A 67 2.01 28.55 40.21
N ASP A 68 2.94 29.23 39.54
CA ASP A 68 3.72 30.30 40.21
C ASP A 68 2.83 31.56 40.25
N LYS A 69 1.98 31.61 41.29
CA LYS A 69 1.19 32.76 41.74
C LYS A 69 2.07 33.76 42.48
#